data_AF-A0AAW3IRN2-F1
#
_entry.id   AF-A0AAW3IRN2-F1
#
_cell.length_a   1.000
_cell.length_b   1.000
_cell.length_c   1.000
_cell.angle_alpha   90.00
_cell.angle_beta   90.00
_cell.angle_gamma   90.00
#
_symmetry.space_group_name_H-M   'P 1'
#
loop_
_entity.id
_entity.type
_entity.pdbx_description
1 polymer ?
#
loop_
_entity_poly.entity_id
_entity_poly.type
_entity_poly.pdbx_seq_one_letter_code
_entity_poly.pdbx_strand_id
1 'polypeptide(L)'
;MSEGLFLSSYNEVSERYAILDEFEESGVLYLTKPQTQKPERDAVAYIQYVPVSEESWKQKMRAGEPPQLHQGLVSKTAIIEKTVEQDFSFQWSADGNSVALLYRSVPIAFVTKSEKYGFSKAVVSDSPVVSVWNSEKFSELFE
;
A
#
# COMPACT_ATOMS: atom_id res chain seq x y z
N MET A 1 -1.07 17.33 -15.93
CA MET A 1 -0.44 16.33 -15.05
C MET A 1 -1.09 16.54 -13.71
N SER A 2 -2.04 15.68 -13.34
CA SER A 2 -2.62 15.75 -12.00
C SER A 2 -1.54 15.35 -11.02
N GLU A 3 -1.22 16.24 -10.08
CA GLU A 3 -0.47 15.88 -8.88
C GLU A 3 -1.26 14.76 -8.19
N GLY A 4 -0.65 13.59 -8.04
CA GLY A 4 -1.27 12.47 -7.34
C GLY A 4 -1.55 12.83 -5.88
N LEU A 5 -2.46 12.10 -5.25
CA LEU A 5 -2.75 12.21 -3.82
C LEU A 5 -1.48 12.00 -2.99
N PHE A 6 -1.15 12.99 -2.15
CA PHE A 6 -0.08 12.88 -1.16
C PHE A 6 -0.62 13.20 0.23
N LEU A 7 -0.70 12.20 1.10
CA LEU A 7 -1.12 12.35 2.49
C LEU A 7 -0.03 11.87 3.42
N SER A 8 0.10 12.52 4.59
CA SER A 8 1.02 12.06 5.61
C SER A 8 0.44 12.17 7.01
N SER A 9 0.89 11.31 7.90
CA SER A 9 0.58 11.32 9.32
C SER A 9 1.86 11.07 10.11
N TYR A 10 2.05 11.79 11.22
CA TYR A 10 3.19 11.62 12.11
C TYR A 10 2.77 10.88 13.38
N ASN A 11 3.60 9.97 13.86
CA ASN A 11 3.42 9.30 15.13
C ASN A 11 4.48 9.77 16.13
N GLU A 12 4.05 10.33 17.27
CA GLU A 12 4.95 10.87 18.30
C GLU A 12 5.72 9.80 19.09
N VAL A 13 5.20 8.57 19.18
CA VAL A 13 5.80 7.49 19.98
C VAL A 13 7.03 6.92 19.28
N SER A 14 6.93 6.66 17.98
CA SER A 14 8.00 6.08 17.18
C SER A 14 8.79 7.11 16.37
N GLU A 15 8.32 8.36 16.35
CA GLU A 15 8.84 9.47 15.53
C GLU A 15 8.84 9.17 14.03
N ARG A 16 7.91 8.32 13.58
CA ARG A 16 7.79 7.89 12.17
C ARG A 16 6.70 8.66 11.45
N TYR A 17 6.80 8.67 10.13
CA TYR A 17 5.73 9.12 9.24
C TYR A 17 5.11 7.93 8.52
N ALA A 18 3.79 7.99 8.40
CA ALA A 18 3.03 7.23 7.42
C ALA A 18 2.76 8.17 6.25
N ILE A 19 2.97 7.69 5.04
CA ILE A 19 2.78 8.47 3.81
C ILE A 19 1.95 7.64 2.84
N LEU A 20 0.88 8.21 2.30
CA LEU A 20 0.22 7.71 1.11
C LEU A 20 0.67 8.60 -0.03
N ASP A 21 1.28 8.00 -1.05
CA ASP A 21 1.69 8.69 -2.27
C ASP A 21 1.07 7.98 -3.48
N GLU A 22 0.40 8.72 -4.33
CA GLU A 22 -0.03 8.25 -5.64
C GLU A 22 1.03 8.56 -6.68
N PHE A 23 1.70 7.51 -7.12
CA PHE A 23 2.71 7.57 -8.15
C PHE A 23 2.33 6.63 -9.30
N GLU A 24 2.34 7.15 -10.54
CA GLU A 24 2.07 6.36 -11.75
C GLU A 24 0.80 5.49 -11.64
N GLU A 25 -0.33 6.11 -11.24
CA GLU A 25 -1.64 5.45 -11.11
C GLU A 25 -1.68 4.35 -10.03
N SER A 26 -0.72 4.34 -9.10
CA SER A 26 -0.68 3.40 -7.97
C SER A 26 -0.60 4.15 -6.65
N GLY A 27 -1.49 3.81 -5.71
CA GLY A 27 -1.42 4.34 -4.34
C GLY A 27 -0.52 3.46 -3.48
N VAL A 28 0.57 4.03 -2.97
CA VAL A 28 1.55 3.31 -2.14
C VAL A 28 1.54 3.88 -0.72
N LEU A 29 1.39 2.98 0.25
CA LEU A 29 1.55 3.28 1.67
C LEU A 29 3.02 3.08 2.06
N TYR A 30 3.64 4.10 2.63
CA TYR A 30 4.99 4.05 3.18
C TYR A 30 4.99 4.23 4.69
N LEU A 31 5.90 3.52 5.36
CA LEU A 31 6.33 3.80 6.73
C LEU A 31 7.80 4.23 6.69
N THR A 32 8.11 5.39 7.24
CA THR A 32 9.47 5.95 7.20
C THR A 32 10.32 5.48 8.37
N LYS A 33 11.64 5.64 8.25
CA LYS A 33 12.56 5.53 9.41
C LYS A 33 12.26 6.65 10.43
N PRO A 34 12.48 6.40 11.74
CA PRO A 34 12.27 7.42 12.78
C PRO A 34 13.02 8.71 12.44
N GLN A 35 12.39 9.85 12.75
CA GLN A 35 12.92 11.20 12.57
C GLN A 35 13.24 11.59 11.11
N THR A 36 12.84 10.77 10.12
CA THR A 36 13.10 11.04 8.71
C THR A 36 11.85 10.81 7.86
N GLN A 37 11.85 11.36 6.65
CA GLN A 37 10.88 11.04 5.61
C GLN A 37 11.37 9.93 4.66
N LYS A 38 12.44 9.21 5.02
CA LYS A 38 12.98 8.14 4.17
C LYS A 38 12.14 6.88 4.35
N PRO A 39 11.51 6.33 3.29
CA PRO A 39 10.76 5.08 3.38
C PRO A 39 11.63 3.94 3.92
N GLU A 40 11.07 3.18 4.86
CA GLU A 40 11.65 1.94 5.41
C GLU A 40 10.83 0.72 4.98
N ARG A 41 9.50 0.88 4.88
CA ARG A 41 8.56 -0.15 4.42
C ARG A 41 7.53 0.45 3.48
N ASP A 42 7.01 -0.40 2.61
CA ASP A 42 5.99 -0.05 1.63
C ASP A 42 4.93 -1.15 1.45
N ALA A 43 3.76 -0.73 0.97
CA ALA A 43 2.71 -1.60 0.48
C ALA A 43 1.94 -0.89 -0.63
N VAL A 44 1.76 -1.55 -1.78
CA VAL A 44 0.80 -1.08 -2.79
C VAL A 44 -0.61 -1.26 -2.22
N ALA A 45 -1.33 -0.17 -2.03
CA ALA A 45 -2.65 -0.16 -1.40
C ALA A 45 -3.80 -0.28 -2.41
N TYR A 46 -3.66 0.36 -3.57
CA TYR A 46 -4.63 0.30 -4.67
C TYR A 46 -3.96 0.71 -5.98
N ILE A 47 -4.67 0.49 -7.08
CA ILE A 47 -4.31 0.91 -8.43
C ILE A 47 -5.47 1.68 -9.06
N GLN A 48 -5.17 2.55 -10.02
CA GLN A 48 -6.13 3.32 -10.81
C GLN A 48 -6.16 2.87 -12.28
N TYR A 49 -5.32 1.90 -12.66
CA TYR A 49 -5.30 1.31 -13.99
C TYR A 49 -6.04 -0.03 -14.05
N VAL A 50 -6.46 -0.40 -15.25
CA VAL A 50 -7.04 -1.73 -15.51
C VAL A 50 -5.89 -2.75 -15.61
N PRO A 51 -5.86 -3.80 -14.76
CA PRO A 51 -4.82 -4.81 -14.81
C PRO A 51 -4.78 -5.51 -16.17
N VAL A 52 -3.57 -5.68 -16.70
CA VAL A 52 -3.33 -6.43 -17.94
C VAL A 52 -3.44 -7.94 -17.71
N SER A 53 -3.65 -8.72 -18.77
CA SER A 53 -3.61 -10.18 -18.70
C SER A 53 -2.22 -10.68 -18.29
N GLU A 54 -2.15 -11.89 -17.72
CA GLU A 54 -0.88 -12.49 -17.30
C GLU A 54 0.10 -12.68 -18.48
N GLU A 55 -0.41 -12.99 -19.67
CA GLU A 55 0.41 -13.15 -20.88
C GLU A 55 1.05 -11.84 -21.32
N SER A 56 0.26 -10.76 -21.37
CA SER A 56 0.78 -9.42 -21.68
C SER A 56 1.74 -8.92 -20.61
N TRP A 57 1.48 -9.23 -19.34
CA TRP A 57 2.40 -8.91 -18.24
C TRP A 57 3.77 -9.59 -18.40
N LYS A 58 3.79 -10.91 -18.71
CA LYS A 58 5.04 -11.64 -18.96
C LYS A 58 5.83 -11.05 -20.14
N GLN A 59 5.14 -10.57 -21.18
CA GLN A 59 5.79 -9.92 -22.32
C GLN A 59 6.41 -8.57 -21.93
N LYS A 60 5.70 -7.74 -21.17
CA LYS A 60 6.19 -6.45 -20.66
C LYS A 60 7.40 -6.60 -19.73
N MET A 61 7.33 -7.57 -18.81
CA MET A 61 8.45 -7.90 -17.92
C MET A 61 9.70 -8.31 -18.72
N ARG A 62 9.54 -9.10 -19.78
CA ARG A 62 10.65 -9.49 -20.68
C ARG A 62 11.21 -8.29 -21.47
N ALA A 63 10.39 -7.28 -21.73
CA ALA A 63 10.81 -6.05 -22.38
C ALA A 63 11.51 -5.06 -21.43
N GLY A 64 11.57 -5.36 -20.12
CA GLY A 64 12.20 -4.52 -19.11
C GLY A 64 11.31 -3.37 -18.59
N GLU A 65 9.99 -3.44 -18.85
CA GLU A 65 9.04 -2.49 -18.25
C GLU A 65 8.93 -2.69 -16.73
N PRO A 66 8.58 -1.63 -15.95
CA PRO A 66 8.33 -1.74 -14.53
C PRO A 66 7.26 -2.80 -14.21
N PRO A 67 7.40 -3.56 -13.10
CA PRO A 67 6.44 -4.58 -12.71
C PRO A 67 5.09 -3.96 -12.33
N GLN A 68 4.08 -4.14 -13.17
CA GLN A 68 2.69 -3.80 -12.86
C GLN A 68 1.95 -4.99 -12.22
N LEU A 69 0.81 -4.75 -11.56
CA LEU A 69 -0.06 -5.84 -11.12
C LEU A 69 -0.88 -6.36 -12.32
N HIS A 70 -0.97 -7.67 -12.48
CA HIS A 70 -1.76 -8.32 -13.54
C HIS A 70 -3.05 -8.92 -12.99
N GLN A 71 -4.02 -9.24 -13.86
CA GLN A 71 -5.36 -9.72 -13.46
C GLN A 71 -5.35 -10.94 -12.54
N GLY A 72 -4.33 -11.79 -12.62
CA GLY A 72 -4.19 -12.98 -11.77
C GLY A 72 -3.73 -12.68 -10.34
N LEU A 73 -3.21 -11.48 -10.08
CA LEU A 73 -2.72 -11.05 -8.78
C LEU A 73 -3.63 -10.00 -8.14
N VAL A 74 -4.41 -9.26 -8.92
CA VAL A 74 -5.23 -8.14 -8.45
C VAL A 74 -6.59 -8.63 -7.91
N SER A 75 -6.98 -8.12 -6.74
CA SER A 75 -8.31 -8.38 -6.18
C SER A 75 -9.37 -7.45 -6.77
N LYS A 76 -10.66 -7.81 -6.66
CA LYS A 76 -11.76 -6.93 -7.11
C LYS A 76 -11.84 -5.59 -6.37
N THR A 77 -11.23 -5.49 -5.19
CA THR A 77 -11.23 -4.27 -4.36
C THR A 77 -9.99 -3.41 -4.56
N ALA A 78 -9.07 -3.83 -5.43
CA ALA A 78 -7.80 -3.15 -5.67
C ALA A 78 -7.94 -1.86 -6.49
N ILE A 79 -9.03 -1.71 -7.24
CA ILE A 79 -9.21 -0.60 -8.17
C ILE A 79 -10.00 0.52 -7.47
N ILE A 80 -9.36 1.69 -7.31
CA ILE A 80 -10.01 2.89 -6.80
C ILE A 80 -9.88 3.97 -7.87
N GLU A 81 -10.88 4.07 -8.76
CA GLU A 81 -10.83 4.92 -9.96
C GLU A 81 -10.75 6.43 -9.66
N LYS A 82 -11.24 6.85 -8.49
CA LYS A 82 -11.25 8.25 -8.09
C LYS A 82 -10.94 8.37 -6.60
N THR A 83 -9.80 8.97 -6.32
CA THR A 83 -9.33 9.21 -4.96
C THR A 83 -9.65 10.64 -4.54
N VAL A 84 -10.06 10.76 -3.28
CA VAL A 84 -10.35 12.03 -2.62
C VAL A 84 -9.72 11.93 -1.24
N GLU A 85 -8.95 12.93 -0.82
CA GLU A 85 -8.22 12.92 0.46
C GLU A 85 -9.08 12.50 1.65
N GLN A 86 -10.32 12.98 1.70
CA GLN A 86 -11.28 12.74 2.79
C GLN A 86 -11.71 11.27 2.93
N ASP A 87 -11.57 10.47 1.86
CA ASP A 87 -11.88 9.05 1.90
C ASP A 87 -10.75 8.26 2.59
N PHE A 88 -9.58 8.85 2.83
CA PHE A 88 -8.42 8.16 3.40
C PHE A 88 -8.10 8.60 4.82
N SER A 89 -7.67 7.64 5.62
CA SER A 89 -7.16 7.89 6.97
C SER A 89 -6.10 6.87 7.36
N PHE A 90 -5.23 7.24 8.30
CA PHE A 90 -4.22 6.33 8.85
C PHE A 90 -4.65 5.83 10.23
N GLN A 91 -4.41 4.55 10.50
CA GLN A 91 -4.54 3.95 11.83
C GLN A 91 -3.18 3.43 12.26
N TRP A 92 -2.68 3.93 13.39
CA TRP A 92 -1.37 3.54 13.93
C TRP A 92 -1.52 2.43 14.96
N SER A 93 -0.52 1.56 15.05
CA SER A 93 -0.35 0.69 16.22
C SER A 93 0.05 1.52 17.44
N ALA A 94 -0.22 0.99 18.64
CA ALA A 94 0.07 1.69 19.90
C ALA A 94 1.56 2.04 20.07
N ASP A 95 2.46 1.22 19.53
CA ASP A 95 3.91 1.43 19.57
C ASP A 95 4.45 2.29 18.41
N GLY A 96 3.57 2.69 17.48
CA GLY A 96 3.92 3.49 16.31
C GLY A 96 4.80 2.79 15.28
N ASN A 97 5.07 1.48 15.36
CA ASN A 97 5.90 0.74 14.41
C ASN A 97 5.11 0.07 13.28
N SER A 98 3.79 0.21 13.30
CA SER A 98 2.89 -0.27 12.25
C SER A 98 1.84 0.78 11.93
N VAL A 99 1.46 0.84 10.66
CA VAL A 99 0.38 1.73 10.21
C VAL A 99 -0.47 1.03 9.16
N ALA A 100 -1.78 1.22 9.28
CA ALA A 100 -2.75 0.82 8.29
C ALA A 100 -3.31 2.04 7.55
N LEU A 101 -3.52 1.87 6.26
CA LEU A 101 -4.28 2.80 5.44
C LEU A 101 -5.73 2.31 5.35
N LEU A 102 -6.64 3.20 5.67
CA LEU A 102 -8.08 2.98 5.57
C LEU A 102 -8.61 3.79 4.39
N TYR A 103 -9.50 3.18 3.62
CA TYR A 103 -10.33 3.82 2.61
C TYR A 103 -11.79 3.68 3.02
N ARG A 104 -12.48 4.81 3.23
CA ARG A 104 -13.87 4.89 3.75
C ARG A 104 -14.05 4.08 5.02
N SER A 105 -13.10 4.25 5.96
CA SER A 105 -13.04 3.52 7.24
C SER A 105 -12.81 2.01 7.14
N VAL A 106 -12.54 1.47 5.95
CA VAL A 106 -12.18 0.05 5.78
C VAL A 106 -10.67 -0.04 5.56
N PRO A 107 -9.94 -0.86 6.34
CA PRO A 107 -8.51 -1.00 6.14
C PRO A 107 -8.25 -1.74 4.81
N ILE A 108 -7.37 -1.17 3.98
CA ILE A 108 -7.05 -1.69 2.64
C ILE A 108 -5.59 -2.15 2.52
N ALA A 109 -4.68 -1.58 3.31
CA ALA A 109 -3.29 -2.00 3.36
C ALA A 109 -2.70 -1.67 4.74
N PHE A 110 -1.66 -2.40 5.14
CA PHE A 110 -0.87 -2.05 6.31
C PHE A 110 0.59 -2.45 6.13
N VAL A 111 1.46 -1.74 6.84
CA VAL A 111 2.90 -1.99 6.89
C VAL A 111 3.33 -2.08 8.35
N THR A 112 4.33 -2.90 8.62
CA THR A 112 4.95 -3.04 9.94
C THR A 112 6.46 -3.15 9.78
N LYS A 113 7.21 -2.58 10.72
CA LYS A 113 8.69 -2.66 10.73
C LYS A 113 9.19 -4.12 10.72
N SER A 114 8.45 -5.00 11.40
CA SER A 114 8.84 -6.40 11.65
C SER A 114 8.82 -7.28 10.41
N GLU A 115 8.07 -6.88 9.38
CA GLU A 115 7.90 -7.64 8.15
C GLU A 115 8.66 -6.98 7.01
N LYS A 116 9.13 -7.80 6.05
CA LYS A 116 9.88 -7.30 4.89
C LYS A 116 8.97 -6.55 3.92
N TYR A 117 7.78 -7.10 3.68
CA TYR A 117 6.77 -6.57 2.77
C TYR A 117 5.55 -6.14 3.56
N GLY A 118 4.88 -5.09 3.13
CA GLY A 118 3.56 -4.77 3.66
C GLY A 118 2.47 -5.65 3.08
N PHE A 119 1.28 -5.56 3.66
CA PHE A 119 0.12 -6.38 3.37
C PHE A 119 -0.96 -5.54 2.70
N SER A 120 -1.63 -6.09 1.70
CA SER A 120 -2.65 -5.37 0.96
C SER A 120 -3.82 -6.24 0.55
N LYS A 121 -5.03 -5.65 0.62
CA LYS A 121 -6.23 -6.22 0.00
C LYS A 121 -6.24 -6.04 -1.51
N ALA A 122 -5.31 -5.26 -2.09
CA ALA A 122 -5.21 -5.10 -3.53
C ALA A 122 -4.74 -6.37 -4.25
N VAL A 123 -4.13 -7.31 -3.54
CA VAL A 123 -3.63 -8.56 -4.11
C VAL A 123 -4.35 -9.79 -3.58
N VAL A 124 -4.43 -10.86 -4.39
CA VAL A 124 -5.04 -12.14 -4.01
C VAL A 124 -4.02 -13.19 -3.56
N SER A 125 -2.73 -12.93 -3.78
CA SER A 125 -1.61 -13.78 -3.36
C SER A 125 -0.35 -12.94 -3.13
N ASP A 126 0.61 -13.50 -2.41
CA ASP A 126 1.92 -12.87 -2.24
C ASP A 126 2.61 -12.59 -3.57
N SER A 127 3.38 -11.51 -3.59
CA SER A 127 4.18 -11.08 -4.72
C SER A 127 5.57 -10.61 -4.27
N PRO A 128 6.52 -10.40 -5.17
CA PRO A 128 7.84 -9.86 -4.82
C PRO A 128 7.84 -8.45 -4.23
N VAL A 129 6.69 -7.75 -4.24
CA VAL A 129 6.56 -6.34 -3.85
C VAL A 129 5.51 -6.09 -2.74
N VAL A 130 4.56 -7.00 -2.54
CA VAL A 130 3.51 -6.88 -1.51
C VAL A 130 2.96 -8.25 -1.14
N SER A 131 2.63 -8.43 0.14
CA SER A 131 1.99 -9.64 0.68
C SER A 131 0.47 -9.54 0.63
N VAL A 132 -0.20 -10.69 0.52
CA VAL A 132 -1.66 -10.76 0.60
C VAL A 132 -2.14 -10.39 2.00
N TRP A 133 -3.28 -9.69 2.09
CA TRP A 133 -3.89 -9.30 3.35
C TRP A 133 -3.91 -10.42 4.40
N ASN A 134 -3.38 -10.13 5.60
CA ASN A 134 -3.39 -11.04 6.74
C ASN A 134 -4.24 -10.46 7.89
N SER A 135 -5.44 -11.00 8.08
CA SER A 135 -6.37 -10.52 9.12
C SER A 135 -5.88 -10.79 10.54
N GLU A 136 -5.27 -11.96 10.79
CA GLU A 136 -4.75 -12.30 12.13
C GLU A 136 -3.66 -11.32 12.54
N LYS A 137 -2.75 -11.00 11.61
CA LYS A 137 -1.68 -10.03 11.83
C LYS A 137 -2.20 -8.62 12.00
N PHE A 138 -3.25 -8.25 11.26
CA PHE A 138 -3.88 -6.95 11.43
C PHE A 138 -4.46 -6.79 12.84
N SER A 139 -5.24 -7.77 13.31
CA SER A 139 -5.80 -7.72 14.68
C SER A 139 -4.70 -7.67 15.73
N GLU A 140 -3.62 -8.46 15.60
CA GLU A 140 -2.47 -8.43 16.52
C GLU A 140 -1.85 -7.03 16.68
N LEU A 141 -1.83 -6.23 15.61
CA LEU A 141 -1.13 -4.94 15.57
C LEU A 141 -2.02 -3.74 15.91
N PHE A 142 -3.33 -3.85 15.70
CA PHE A 142 -4.25 -2.70 15.70
C PHE A 142 -5.49 -2.85 16.59
N GLU A 143 -5.71 -4.02 17.20
CA GLU A 143 -6.83 -4.31 18.12
C GLU A 143 -6.32 -4.79 19.50
#